data_AF-C4R7Y2-F1
#
_entry.id   AF-C4R7Y2-F1
#
_cell.length_a   1.000
_cell.length_b   1.000
_cell.length_c   1.000
_cell.angle_alpha   90.00
_cell.angle_beta   90.00
_cell.angle_gamma   90.00
#
_symmetry.space_group_name_H-M   'P 1'
#
loop_
_entity.id
_entity.type
_entity.pdbx_description
1 polymer ?
#
loop_
_entity_poly.entity_id
_entity_poly.type
_entity_poly.pdbx_seq_one_letter_code
_entity_poly.pdbx_strand_id
1 'polypeptide(L)'
;MVLHFSQVQAHKYGVLSLYRNLIRKARFVSQDESISDLLREIFHRFKIDLRSHRIRSLLLRGEELNEKFSKTILNGAPSQEIAELISSIKLILAPAAEAKLETPILNPVRSDMEIQDIQARNSQKQKLNDWMQKEIKNKRKENLMSTKTPPDTVYLKEITQPEVLFKLRVQAIDKLKTTLQKGPYKAQIAYKSGLKYPAYMIRVPWGGLWRERRFLYQAMLETDRLNEATTQLANNKSLMKKYYDMENQWDRLTGHSDGDWLSVFRIAEKEIDAQSSKLVSEIKEYNKRQIQISHLTQKQLDAYYEARKANFTQLVKELKNYELNPHHSDIDLGELLEIYNFKSPTKLPLLGIN
;
A
#
# COMPACT_ATOMS: atom_id res chain seq x y z
N MET A 1 1.58 4.21 17.76
CA MET A 1 1.04 3.45 18.92
C MET A 1 1.16 4.31 20.16
N VAL A 2 0.04 4.86 20.64
CA VAL A 2 -0.01 5.54 21.93
C VAL A 2 0.08 4.44 22.99
N LEU A 3 1.13 4.46 23.81
CA LEU A 3 1.28 3.51 24.91
C LEU A 3 0.20 3.83 25.94
N HIS A 4 -0.86 3.03 25.95
CA HIS A 4 -1.97 3.23 26.87
C HIS A 4 -1.51 2.90 28.30
N PHE A 5 -1.69 3.87 29.20
CA PHE A 5 -1.27 3.78 30.59
C PHE A 5 -1.92 2.61 31.36
N SER A 6 -3.07 2.13 30.89
CA SER A 6 -3.77 0.94 31.40
C SER A 6 -3.02 -0.38 31.21
N GLN A 7 -1.98 -0.41 30.38
CA GLN A 7 -1.18 -1.60 30.10
C GLN A 7 0.02 -1.76 31.05
N VAL A 8 0.29 -0.77 31.91
CA VAL A 8 1.39 -0.81 32.89
C VAL A 8 0.91 -1.54 34.15
N GLN A 9 1.51 -2.70 34.46
CA GLN A 9 1.10 -3.50 35.63
C GLN A 9 1.30 -2.76 36.96
N ALA A 10 2.44 -2.08 37.13
CA ALA A 10 2.76 -1.30 38.33
C ALA A 10 1.66 -0.29 38.69
N HIS A 11 1.12 0.38 37.68
CA HIS A 11 0.04 1.35 37.83
C HIS A 11 -1.29 0.72 38.26
N LYS A 12 -1.65 -0.44 37.69
CA LYS A 12 -2.83 -1.21 38.11
C LYS A 12 -2.74 -1.57 39.59
N TYR A 13 -1.54 -1.95 40.08
CA TYR A 13 -1.32 -2.24 41.49
C TYR A 13 -1.38 -0.99 42.38
N GLY A 14 -0.77 0.14 41.98
CA GLY A 14 -0.84 1.40 42.73
C GLY A 14 -2.27 1.93 42.89
N VAL A 15 -3.03 1.97 41.79
CA VAL A 15 -4.46 2.37 41.80
C VAL A 15 -5.29 1.42 42.67
N LEU A 16 -5.08 0.10 42.57
CA LEU A 16 -5.79 -0.89 43.40
C LEU A 16 -5.40 -0.82 44.88
N SER A 17 -4.15 -0.49 45.19
CA SER A 17 -3.67 -0.31 46.56
C SER A 17 -4.34 0.91 47.20
N LEU A 18 -4.32 2.05 46.52
CA LEU A 18 -4.99 3.27 46.95
C LEU A 18 -6.50 3.04 47.11
N TYR A 19 -7.15 2.37 46.15
CA TYR A 19 -8.56 1.99 46.22
C TYR A 19 -8.88 1.14 47.45
N ARG A 20 -8.10 0.09 47.70
CA ARG A 20 -8.29 -0.80 48.87
C ARG A 20 -8.09 -0.04 50.18
N ASN A 21 -7.11 0.86 50.24
CA ASN A 21 -6.85 1.68 51.42
C ASN A 21 -7.98 2.67 51.69
N LEU A 22 -8.44 3.40 50.67
CA LEU A 22 -9.55 4.35 50.81
C LEU A 22 -10.86 3.66 51.19
N ILE A 23 -11.18 2.50 50.60
CA ILE A 23 -12.37 1.72 51.00
C ILE A 23 -12.27 1.21 52.44
N ARG A 24 -11.12 0.67 52.84
CA ARG A 24 -10.92 0.19 54.22
C ARG A 24 -11.13 1.34 55.21
N LYS A 25 -10.61 2.53 54.90
CA LYS A 25 -10.74 3.74 55.73
C LYS A 25 -12.15 4.33 55.71
N ALA A 26 -12.84 4.32 54.57
CA ALA A 26 -14.23 4.80 54.45
C ALA A 26 -15.18 4.11 55.43
N ARG A 27 -14.98 2.80 55.68
CA ARG A 27 -15.76 2.03 56.67
C ARG A 27 -15.67 2.54 58.10
N PHE A 28 -14.61 3.29 58.44
CA PHE A 28 -14.43 3.86 59.78
C PHE A 28 -15.00 5.28 59.90
N VAL A 29 -15.37 5.92 58.78
CA VAL A 29 -15.89 7.30 58.74
C VAL A 29 -17.40 7.33 58.66
N SER A 30 -18.01 6.36 57.97
CA SER A 30 -19.47 6.26 57.87
C SER A 30 -19.86 4.82 57.52
N GLN A 31 -20.98 4.33 58.08
CA GLN A 31 -21.61 3.08 57.65
C GLN A 31 -22.42 3.22 56.35
N ASP A 32 -22.46 4.43 55.78
CA ASP A 32 -23.30 4.78 54.65
C ASP A 32 -22.70 4.30 53.31
N GLU A 33 -23.43 3.44 52.59
CA GLU A 33 -23.00 2.83 51.31
C GLU A 33 -22.68 3.86 50.22
N SER A 34 -23.22 5.07 50.35
CA SER A 34 -23.07 6.21 49.44
C SER A 34 -21.60 6.62 49.18
N ILE A 35 -20.71 6.49 50.18
CA ILE A 35 -19.29 6.85 50.06
C ILE A 35 -18.51 5.76 49.32
N SER A 36 -18.84 4.50 49.56
CA SER A 36 -18.22 3.35 48.88
C SER A 36 -18.52 3.39 47.38
N ASP A 37 -19.75 3.72 47.01
CA ASP A 37 -20.14 3.84 45.60
C ASP A 37 -19.54 5.08 44.91
N LEU A 38 -19.42 6.19 45.62
CA LEU A 38 -18.71 7.36 45.12
C LEU A 38 -17.24 7.03 44.82
N LEU A 39 -16.55 6.35 45.75
CA LEU A 39 -15.17 5.90 45.54
C LEU A 39 -15.09 4.94 44.34
N ARG A 40 -16.00 3.97 44.21
CA ARG A 40 -16.07 3.09 43.03
C ARG A 40 -16.19 3.88 41.72
N GLU A 41 -17.00 4.93 41.67
CA GLU A 41 -17.18 5.73 40.46
C GLU A 41 -15.90 6.50 40.07
N ILE A 42 -15.18 7.07 41.05
CA ILE A 42 -13.88 7.71 40.82
C ILE A 42 -12.91 6.71 40.18
N PHE A 43 -12.80 5.50 40.77
CA PHE A 43 -11.91 4.45 40.28
C PHE A 43 -12.36 3.86 38.93
N HIS A 44 -13.64 3.88 38.62
CA HIS A 44 -14.14 3.54 37.29
C HIS A 44 -13.67 4.55 36.22
N ARG A 45 -13.59 5.84 36.55
CA ARG A 45 -13.09 6.87 35.61
C ARG A 45 -11.58 6.87 35.44
N PHE A 46 -10.83 6.53 36.49
CA PHE A 46 -9.38 6.26 36.38
C PHE A 46 -9.04 5.15 35.38
N LYS A 47 -9.96 4.21 35.13
CA LYS A 47 -9.82 3.16 34.11
C LYS A 47 -10.00 3.68 32.68
N ILE A 48 -10.70 4.80 32.50
CA ILE A 48 -11.10 5.36 31.21
C ILE A 48 -10.10 6.42 30.72
N ASP A 49 -9.49 7.20 31.63
CA ASP A 49 -8.47 8.19 31.25
C ASP A 49 -7.16 7.50 30.83
N LEU A 50 -6.55 7.97 29.74
CA LEU A 50 -5.42 7.32 29.08
C LEU A 50 -4.11 8.10 29.24
N ARG A 51 -4.14 9.25 29.92
CA ARG A 51 -3.02 10.20 29.99
C ARG A 51 -2.30 10.13 31.35
N SER A 52 -1.02 9.76 31.32
CA SER A 52 -0.14 9.56 32.48
C SER A 52 -0.12 10.68 33.52
N HIS A 53 0.05 11.92 33.06
CA HIS A 53 0.19 13.10 33.91
C HIS A 53 -1.09 13.47 34.66
N ARG A 54 -2.25 13.27 34.04
CA ARG A 54 -3.56 13.49 34.68
C ARG A 54 -3.80 12.45 35.75
N ILE A 55 -3.52 11.18 35.46
CA ILE A 55 -3.67 10.13 36.46
C ILE A 55 -2.68 10.31 37.62
N ARG A 56 -1.43 10.72 37.37
CA ARG A 56 -0.47 11.09 38.44
C ARG A 56 -0.98 12.24 39.31
N SER A 57 -1.49 13.32 38.70
CA SER A 57 -2.07 14.44 39.45
C SER A 57 -3.27 14.01 40.30
N LEU A 58 -4.08 13.10 39.75
CA LEU A 58 -5.23 12.53 40.44
C LEU A 58 -4.84 11.50 41.52
N LEU A 59 -3.77 10.72 41.33
CA LEU A 59 -3.21 9.80 42.34
C LEU A 59 -2.55 10.56 43.49
N LEU A 60 -1.79 11.62 43.20
CA LEU A 60 -1.23 12.51 44.21
C LEU A 60 -2.34 13.17 45.02
N ARG A 61 -3.37 13.71 44.36
CA ARG A 61 -4.58 14.20 45.05
C ARG A 61 -5.28 13.10 45.83
N GLY A 62 -5.30 11.88 45.32
CA GLY A 62 -5.86 10.71 45.99
C GLY A 62 -5.09 10.33 47.26
N GLU A 63 -3.76 10.40 47.25
CA GLU A 63 -2.92 10.18 48.43
C GLU A 63 -3.00 11.34 49.43
N GLU A 64 -3.04 12.59 48.97
CA GLU A 64 -3.34 13.74 49.83
C GLU A 64 -4.71 13.58 50.51
N LEU A 65 -5.71 13.10 49.77
CA LEU A 65 -7.02 12.77 50.31
C LEU A 65 -6.92 11.60 51.30
N ASN A 66 -6.14 10.57 51.01
CA ASN A 66 -5.91 9.40 51.86
C ASN A 66 -5.22 9.76 53.19
N GLU A 67 -4.24 10.67 53.16
CA GLU A 67 -3.60 11.24 54.35
C GLU A 67 -4.56 12.09 55.16
N LYS A 68 -5.31 12.98 54.48
CA LYS A 68 -6.36 13.78 55.13
C LYS A 68 -7.38 12.87 55.80
N PHE A 69 -7.89 11.87 55.09
CA PHE A 69 -8.80 10.84 55.63
C PHE A 69 -8.23 10.16 56.87
N SER A 70 -6.95 9.76 56.83
CA SER A 70 -6.26 9.16 57.97
C SER A 70 -6.18 10.08 59.17
N LYS A 71 -5.85 11.36 58.98
CA LYS A 71 -5.80 12.35 60.06
C LYS A 71 -7.20 12.62 60.63
N THR A 72 -8.21 12.73 59.78
CA THR A 72 -9.61 12.96 60.15
C THR A 72 -10.20 11.78 60.96
N ILE A 73 -9.89 10.53 60.58
CA ILE A 73 -10.28 9.32 61.34
C ILE A 73 -9.56 9.23 62.68
N LEU A 74 -8.23 9.41 62.70
CA LEU A 74 -7.42 9.28 63.92
C LEU A 74 -7.77 10.34 64.97
N ASN A 75 -8.25 11.51 64.53
CA ASN A 75 -8.56 12.64 65.42
C ASN A 75 -10.05 12.75 65.81
N GLY A 76 -10.93 11.84 65.36
CA GLY A 76 -12.34 11.86 65.73
C GLY A 76 -13.12 13.09 65.25
N ALA A 77 -12.91 13.49 64.00
CA ALA A 77 -13.44 14.75 63.45
C ALA A 77 -14.98 14.80 63.33
N PRO A 78 -15.59 16.00 63.43
CA PRO A 78 -17.04 16.20 63.32
C PRO A 78 -17.58 15.94 61.90
N SER A 79 -18.86 15.55 61.81
CA SER A 79 -19.55 15.13 60.57
C SER A 79 -19.51 16.13 59.41
N GLN A 80 -19.28 17.40 59.70
CA GLN A 80 -19.26 18.50 58.72
C GLN A 80 -17.97 18.51 57.88
N GLU A 81 -16.81 18.19 58.48
CA GLU A 81 -15.54 18.07 57.76
C GLU A 81 -15.53 16.88 56.79
N ILE A 82 -16.25 15.81 57.13
CA ILE A 82 -16.44 14.63 56.29
C ILE A 82 -17.27 14.97 55.03
N ALA A 83 -18.31 15.81 55.18
CA ALA A 83 -19.18 16.22 54.08
C ALA A 83 -18.45 17.13 53.06
N GLU A 84 -17.58 18.04 53.53
CA GLU A 84 -16.77 18.89 52.65
C GLU A 84 -15.76 18.08 51.83
N LEU A 85 -15.19 17.05 52.42
CA LEU A 85 -14.28 16.13 51.73
C LEU A 85 -14.98 15.38 50.58
N ILE A 86 -16.22 14.95 50.79
CA ILE A 86 -17.06 14.26 49.80
C ILE A 86 -17.43 15.21 48.63
N SER A 87 -17.72 16.48 48.92
CA SER A 87 -18.05 17.48 47.90
C SER A 87 -16.86 17.79 46.99
N SER A 88 -15.66 17.90 47.58
CA SER A 88 -14.40 18.13 46.86
C SER A 88 -14.08 17.05 45.82
N ILE A 89 -14.48 15.81 46.11
CA ILE A 89 -14.32 14.65 45.24
C ILE A 89 -15.23 14.73 44.01
N LYS A 90 -16.46 15.23 44.15
CA LYS A 90 -17.45 15.30 43.06
C LYS A 90 -17.07 16.32 41.98
N LEU A 91 -16.39 17.39 42.35
CA LEU A 91 -16.03 18.50 41.45
C LEU A 91 -14.95 18.11 40.42
N ILE A 92 -14.20 17.05 40.69
CA ILE A 92 -13.16 16.50 39.81
C ILE A 92 -13.78 15.75 38.60
N LEU A 93 -15.10 15.51 38.59
CA LEU A 93 -15.81 14.58 37.70
C LEU A 93 -16.57 15.21 36.50
N ALA A 94 -16.26 16.40 35.98
CA ALA A 94 -17.00 16.97 34.83
C ALA A 94 -16.43 16.53 33.44
N PRO A 95 -17.23 16.04 32.48
CA PRO A 95 -16.76 15.60 31.15
C PRO A 95 -16.64 16.76 30.11
N ALA A 96 -15.67 16.67 29.20
CA ALA A 96 -15.52 17.56 28.04
C ALA A 96 -16.00 16.87 26.75
N ALA A 97 -16.83 17.54 25.94
CA ALA A 97 -17.57 16.97 24.80
C ALA A 97 -16.74 16.85 23.50
N GLU A 98 -16.95 15.80 22.71
CA GLU A 98 -16.29 15.53 21.41
C GLU A 98 -17.25 15.75 20.21
N ALA A 99 -16.74 16.32 19.10
CA ALA A 99 -17.48 16.62 17.87
C ALA A 99 -17.18 15.60 16.74
N LYS A 100 -18.19 15.23 15.95
CA LYS A 100 -18.11 14.28 14.82
C LYS A 100 -17.92 14.99 13.47
N LEU A 101 -17.19 14.36 12.54
CA LEU A 101 -16.94 14.83 11.17
C LEU A 101 -17.82 14.10 10.14
N GLU A 102 -18.28 14.84 9.13
CA GLU A 102 -19.15 14.39 8.03
C GLU A 102 -18.38 13.86 6.81
N THR A 103 -19.03 12.98 6.04
CA THR A 103 -18.49 12.31 4.83
C THR A 103 -18.86 13.02 3.52
N PRO A 104 -18.02 12.95 2.47
CA PRO A 104 -18.26 13.66 1.21
C PRO A 104 -19.01 12.82 0.16
N ILE A 105 -19.66 13.53 -0.76
CA ILE A 105 -20.56 13.04 -1.82
C ILE A 105 -19.79 12.81 -3.13
N LEU A 106 -20.14 11.75 -3.88
CA LEU A 106 -19.61 11.39 -5.20
C LEU A 106 -20.55 11.83 -6.33
N ASN A 107 -19.98 12.27 -7.46
CA ASN A 107 -20.71 12.52 -8.72
C ASN A 107 -20.39 11.46 -9.80
N PRO A 108 -21.29 11.22 -10.77
CA PRO A 108 -21.24 10.06 -11.66
C PRO A 108 -20.57 10.33 -13.01
N VAL A 109 -20.12 9.24 -13.66
CA VAL A 109 -19.28 9.20 -14.88
C VAL A 109 -20.08 8.70 -16.10
N ARG A 110 -19.80 9.24 -17.30
CA ARG A 110 -20.34 8.78 -18.61
C ARG A 110 -19.51 7.63 -19.20
N SER A 111 -20.10 6.83 -20.10
CA SER A 111 -19.57 5.51 -20.54
C SER A 111 -18.37 5.53 -21.49
N ASP A 112 -17.49 4.54 -21.31
CA ASP A 112 -16.10 4.51 -21.81
C ASP A 112 -15.88 4.05 -23.27
N MET A 113 -16.88 3.46 -23.95
CA MET A 113 -16.68 2.75 -25.23
C MET A 113 -16.54 3.67 -26.46
N GLU A 114 -17.41 4.66 -26.63
CA GLU A 114 -17.41 5.54 -27.82
C GLU A 114 -16.15 6.41 -27.90
N ILE A 115 -15.58 6.76 -26.74
CA ILE A 115 -14.33 7.52 -26.64
C ILE A 115 -13.15 6.73 -27.20
N GLN A 116 -13.11 5.41 -27.00
CA GLN A 116 -11.98 4.57 -27.38
C GLN A 116 -11.84 4.40 -28.90
N ASP A 117 -12.95 4.27 -29.63
CA ASP A 117 -12.93 4.04 -31.08
C ASP A 117 -12.51 5.28 -31.88
N ILE A 118 -12.97 6.46 -31.46
CA ILE A 118 -12.57 7.75 -32.07
C ILE A 118 -11.07 7.99 -31.84
N GLN A 119 -10.58 7.71 -30.63
CA GLN A 119 -9.15 7.81 -30.31
C GLN A 119 -8.30 6.86 -31.15
N ALA A 120 -8.77 5.63 -31.37
CA ALA A 120 -8.03 4.63 -32.15
C ALA A 120 -7.84 5.02 -33.62
N ARG A 121 -8.89 5.57 -34.28
CA ARG A 121 -8.82 6.05 -35.68
C ARG A 121 -7.88 7.24 -35.84
N ASN A 122 -8.00 8.24 -34.96
CA ASN A 122 -7.15 9.42 -35.00
C ASN A 122 -5.67 9.08 -34.77
N SER A 123 -5.39 8.16 -33.84
CA SER A 123 -4.02 7.67 -33.61
C SER A 123 -3.40 7.00 -34.83
N GLN A 124 -4.17 6.25 -35.62
CA GLN A 124 -3.67 5.60 -36.84
C GLN A 124 -3.37 6.60 -37.97
N LYS A 125 -4.26 7.59 -38.19
CA LYS A 125 -4.03 8.64 -39.20
C LYS A 125 -2.76 9.45 -38.91
N GLN A 126 -2.55 9.79 -37.64
CA GLN A 126 -1.35 10.52 -37.22
C GLN A 126 -0.06 9.73 -37.50
N LYS A 127 -0.05 8.44 -37.16
CA LYS A 127 1.10 7.55 -37.43
C LYS A 127 1.41 7.45 -38.92
N LEU A 128 0.40 7.33 -39.78
CA LEU A 128 0.59 7.30 -41.22
C LEU A 128 1.26 8.58 -41.72
N ASN A 129 0.79 9.74 -41.27
CA ASN A 129 1.41 11.03 -41.62
C ASN A 129 2.86 11.11 -41.15
N ASP A 130 3.17 10.66 -39.93
CA ASP A 130 4.54 10.67 -39.40
C ASP A 130 5.48 9.79 -40.24
N TRP A 131 5.01 8.62 -40.68
CA TRP A 131 5.77 7.72 -41.55
C TRP A 131 5.98 8.31 -42.94
N MET A 132 4.94 8.92 -43.52
CA MET A 132 5.01 9.62 -44.80
C MET A 132 6.03 10.76 -44.77
N GLN A 133 6.02 11.59 -43.72
CA GLN A 133 6.97 12.69 -43.55
C GLN A 133 8.40 12.18 -43.40
N LYS A 134 8.60 11.08 -42.67
CA LYS A 134 9.92 10.44 -42.55
C LYS A 134 10.43 9.95 -43.90
N GLU A 135 9.58 9.34 -44.71
CA GLU A 135 9.95 8.83 -46.04
C GLU A 135 10.29 9.96 -47.01
N ILE A 136 9.49 11.03 -47.04
CA ILE A 136 9.78 12.26 -47.79
C ILE A 136 11.16 12.81 -47.41
N LYS A 137 11.46 12.87 -46.10
CA LYS A 137 12.77 13.33 -45.60
C LYS A 137 13.91 12.43 -46.08
N ASN A 138 13.72 11.11 -46.11
CA ASN A 138 14.73 10.17 -46.60
C ASN A 138 14.97 10.34 -48.10
N LYS A 139 13.91 10.36 -48.91
CA LYS A 139 14.00 10.59 -50.37
C LYS A 139 14.71 11.91 -50.70
N ARG A 140 14.44 12.97 -49.92
CA ARG A 140 15.15 14.26 -50.05
C ARG A 140 16.64 14.17 -49.73
N LYS A 141 17.03 13.39 -48.72
CA LYS A 141 18.45 13.16 -48.40
C LYS A 141 19.17 12.35 -49.48
N GLU A 142 18.46 11.42 -50.12
CA GLU A 142 18.95 10.58 -51.20
C GLU A 142 18.93 11.29 -52.57
N ASN A 143 18.56 12.57 -52.62
CA ASN A 143 18.36 13.36 -53.85
C ASN A 143 17.30 12.80 -54.81
N LEU A 144 16.40 11.94 -54.32
CA LEU A 144 15.26 11.39 -55.08
C LEU A 144 14.04 12.32 -55.07
N MET A 145 14.06 13.38 -54.27
CA MET A 145 12.99 14.38 -54.18
C MET A 145 13.57 15.76 -53.86
N SER A 146 13.03 16.80 -54.47
CA SER A 146 13.45 18.19 -54.24
C SER A 146 13.21 18.63 -52.79
N THR A 147 14.20 19.33 -52.22
CA THR A 147 14.10 19.99 -50.92
C THR A 147 13.44 21.38 -51.01
N LYS A 148 13.41 21.97 -52.21
CA LYS A 148 12.94 23.34 -52.45
C LYS A 148 11.45 23.43 -52.74
N THR A 149 10.88 22.36 -53.31
CA THR A 149 9.46 22.31 -53.68
C THR A 149 8.69 21.36 -52.74
N PRO A 150 7.45 21.73 -52.34
CA PRO A 150 6.58 20.80 -51.64
C PRO A 150 6.26 19.60 -52.55
N PRO A 151 6.17 18.37 -52.00
CA PRO A 151 5.84 17.20 -52.81
C PRO A 151 4.40 17.29 -53.32
N ASP A 152 4.16 16.86 -54.56
CA ASP A 152 2.83 16.78 -55.14
C ASP A 152 1.95 15.81 -54.33
N THR A 153 0.76 16.27 -53.95
CA THR A 153 -0.24 15.47 -53.23
C THR A 153 -0.65 14.19 -53.95
N VAL A 154 -0.70 14.18 -55.29
CA VAL A 154 -1.04 13.00 -56.08
C VAL A 154 0.10 11.99 -55.99
N TYR A 155 1.34 12.43 -56.21
CA TYR A 155 2.55 11.63 -56.03
C TYR A 155 2.68 11.05 -54.61
N LEU A 156 2.32 11.83 -53.58
CA LEU A 156 2.33 11.34 -52.21
C LEU A 156 1.30 10.22 -51.99
N LYS A 157 0.09 10.36 -52.52
CA LYS A 157 -0.99 9.41 -52.32
C LYS A 157 -0.83 8.13 -53.15
N GLU A 158 -0.40 8.25 -54.40
CA GLU A 158 -0.36 7.13 -55.35
C GLU A 158 0.97 6.39 -55.36
N ILE A 159 2.07 7.06 -55.01
CA ILE A 159 3.41 6.45 -55.07
C ILE A 159 4.01 6.32 -53.67
N THR A 160 4.07 7.42 -52.90
CA THR A 160 4.80 7.39 -51.63
C THR A 160 4.04 6.63 -50.53
N GLN A 161 2.71 6.76 -50.47
CA GLN A 161 1.89 6.07 -49.47
C GLN A 161 1.91 4.55 -49.62
N PRO A 162 1.72 3.95 -50.82
CA PRO A 162 1.88 2.50 -51.00
C PRO A 162 3.29 2.01 -50.64
N GLU A 163 4.35 2.74 -51.03
CA GLU A 163 5.73 2.40 -50.66
C GLU A 163 5.95 2.39 -49.15
N VAL A 164 5.43 3.39 -48.43
CA VAL A 164 5.52 3.47 -46.97
C VAL A 164 4.79 2.31 -46.31
N LEU A 165 3.55 2.03 -46.74
CA LEU A 165 2.76 0.93 -46.20
C LEU A 165 3.44 -0.43 -46.44
N PHE A 166 3.96 -0.65 -47.64
CA PHE A 166 4.73 -1.85 -47.99
C PHE A 166 5.99 -1.99 -47.14
N LYS A 167 6.83 -0.95 -47.05
CA LYS A 167 8.04 -0.95 -46.21
C LYS A 167 7.73 -1.27 -44.75
N LEU A 168 6.65 -0.73 -44.19
CA LEU A 168 6.24 -1.00 -42.80
C LEU A 168 5.84 -2.46 -42.59
N ARG A 169 5.14 -3.07 -43.56
CA ARG A 169 4.72 -4.48 -43.49
C ARG A 169 5.90 -5.43 -43.63
N VAL A 170 6.82 -5.17 -44.57
CA VAL A 170 8.07 -5.93 -44.72
C VAL A 170 8.91 -5.84 -43.44
N GLN A 171 9.10 -4.63 -42.89
CA GLN A 171 9.83 -4.44 -41.63
C GLN A 171 9.17 -5.17 -40.45
N ALA A 172 7.85 -5.30 -40.44
CA ALA A 172 7.14 -6.06 -39.41
C ALA A 172 7.46 -7.56 -39.53
N ILE A 173 7.48 -8.11 -40.74
CA ILE A 173 7.88 -9.50 -41.02
C ILE A 173 9.33 -9.74 -40.60
N ASP A 174 10.25 -8.83 -40.94
CA ASP A 174 11.66 -8.94 -40.53
C ASP A 174 11.84 -8.83 -39.00
N LYS A 175 11.07 -7.96 -38.34
CA LYS A 175 11.04 -7.91 -36.88
C LYS A 175 10.52 -9.21 -36.27
N LEU A 176 9.47 -9.80 -36.84
CA LEU A 176 8.97 -11.10 -36.38
C LEU A 176 10.05 -12.19 -36.53
N LYS A 177 10.72 -12.23 -37.69
CA LYS A 177 11.84 -13.15 -37.95
C LYS A 177 12.95 -13.00 -36.90
N THR A 178 13.43 -11.78 -36.68
CA THR A 178 14.51 -11.51 -35.72
C THR A 178 14.08 -11.78 -34.27
N THR A 179 12.82 -11.51 -33.92
CA THR A 179 12.24 -11.87 -32.62
C THR A 179 12.21 -13.38 -32.42
N LEU A 180 11.74 -14.14 -33.41
CA LEU A 180 11.67 -15.60 -33.32
C LEU A 180 13.06 -16.23 -33.28
N GLN A 181 14.04 -15.68 -34.01
CA GLN A 181 15.42 -16.17 -33.97
C GLN A 181 16.11 -16.02 -32.60
N LYS A 182 15.68 -15.06 -31.78
CA LYS A 182 16.20 -14.88 -30.40
C LYS A 182 15.76 -16.00 -29.44
N GLY A 183 14.84 -16.86 -29.86
CA GLY A 183 14.35 -17.98 -29.06
C GLY A 183 13.17 -17.63 -28.17
N PRO A 184 12.67 -18.60 -27.37
CA PRO A 184 11.57 -18.38 -26.47
C PRO A 184 11.96 -17.36 -25.41
N TYR A 185 11.11 -16.37 -25.23
CA TYR A 185 11.33 -15.40 -24.19
C TYR A 185 11.20 -16.07 -22.81
N LYS A 186 12.16 -15.80 -21.92
CA LYS A 186 12.14 -16.34 -20.56
C LYS A 186 11.28 -15.47 -19.64
N ALA A 187 10.45 -16.12 -18.84
CA ALA A 187 9.87 -15.49 -17.65
C ALA A 187 11.04 -15.10 -16.72
N GLN A 188 11.11 -13.83 -16.35
CA GLN A 188 12.14 -13.35 -15.43
C GLN A 188 11.53 -13.18 -14.05
N ILE A 189 12.25 -13.60 -13.00
CA ILE A 189 11.89 -13.27 -11.63
C ILE A 189 12.62 -11.99 -11.26
N ALA A 190 11.85 -10.93 -11.04
CA ALA A 190 12.33 -9.72 -10.37
C ALA A 190 11.98 -9.79 -8.88
N TYR A 191 12.61 -8.96 -8.07
CA TYR A 191 12.23 -8.79 -6.66
C TYR A 191 11.89 -7.33 -6.38
N LYS A 192 10.96 -7.14 -5.44
CA LYS A 192 10.64 -5.82 -4.92
C LYS A 192 11.49 -5.55 -3.68
N SER A 193 12.25 -4.47 -3.71
CA SER A 193 13.00 -3.95 -2.57
C SER A 193 12.10 -3.10 -1.64
N GLY A 194 12.55 -2.84 -0.42
CA GLY A 194 11.85 -1.98 0.55
C GLY A 194 10.83 -2.70 1.45
N LEU A 195 10.64 -4.01 1.26
CA LEU A 195 9.85 -4.86 2.16
C LEU A 195 10.72 -5.45 3.28
N LYS A 196 10.12 -5.89 4.38
CA LYS A 196 10.83 -6.66 5.44
C LYS A 196 11.50 -7.93 4.90
N TYR A 197 10.96 -8.50 3.82
CA TYR A 197 11.56 -9.61 3.08
C TYR A 197 11.35 -9.39 1.57
N PRO A 198 12.32 -9.72 0.70
CA PRO A 198 12.16 -9.54 -0.74
C PRO A 198 10.99 -10.35 -1.28
N ALA A 199 10.06 -9.70 -1.97
CA ALA A 199 8.93 -10.37 -2.62
C ALA A 199 9.19 -10.52 -4.13
N TYR A 200 8.97 -11.72 -4.65
CA TYR A 200 9.22 -12.04 -6.06
C TYR A 200 8.08 -11.61 -6.96
N MET A 201 8.42 -11.17 -8.17
CA MET A 201 7.48 -10.77 -9.20
C MET A 201 7.89 -11.39 -10.52
N ILE A 202 6.92 -11.97 -11.23
CA ILE A 202 7.16 -12.54 -12.55
C ILE A 202 7.02 -11.45 -13.59
N ARG A 203 8.08 -11.21 -14.35
CA ARG A 203 8.12 -10.31 -15.49
C ARG A 203 8.07 -11.12 -16.78
N VAL A 204 7.10 -10.79 -17.62
CA VAL A 204 6.93 -11.37 -18.95
C VAL A 204 7.22 -10.33 -20.04
N PRO A 205 7.51 -10.77 -21.28
CA PRO A 205 8.03 -9.92 -22.35
C PRO A 205 7.03 -8.90 -22.88
N TRP A 206 5.73 -9.18 -22.79
CA TRP A 206 4.64 -8.29 -23.20
C TRP A 206 4.26 -7.24 -22.14
N GLY A 207 5.14 -6.99 -21.16
CA GLY A 207 5.02 -5.85 -20.25
C GLY A 207 4.07 -6.05 -19.06
N GLY A 208 3.66 -7.28 -18.76
CA GLY A 208 2.81 -7.59 -17.60
C GLY A 208 3.60 -8.17 -16.43
N LEU A 209 3.67 -7.48 -15.29
CA LEU A 209 3.89 -8.18 -14.02
C LEU A 209 2.67 -9.08 -13.80
N TRP A 210 2.87 -10.40 -13.65
CA TRP A 210 1.74 -11.31 -13.42
C TRP A 210 0.98 -10.89 -12.13
N ARG A 211 -0.35 -10.95 -12.20
CA ARG A 211 -1.29 -10.07 -11.49
C ARG A 211 -1.58 -10.47 -10.03
N GLU A 212 -0.60 -10.38 -9.14
CA GLU A 212 -0.86 -10.38 -7.68
C GLU A 212 -0.40 -9.07 -7.02
N ARG A 213 -0.78 -7.93 -7.62
CA ARG A 213 -0.48 -6.59 -7.10
C ARG A 213 -1.07 -6.34 -5.71
N ARG A 214 -2.18 -7.01 -5.36
CA ARG A 214 -2.89 -6.83 -4.09
C ARG A 214 -2.04 -7.27 -2.90
N PHE A 215 -1.46 -8.48 -2.97
CA PHE A 215 -0.58 -8.98 -1.90
C PHE A 215 0.63 -8.05 -1.71
N LEU A 216 1.32 -7.71 -2.80
CA LEU A 216 2.50 -6.83 -2.74
C LEU A 216 2.17 -5.45 -2.16
N TYR A 217 1.02 -4.89 -2.52
CA TYR A 217 0.57 -3.60 -1.99
C TYR A 217 0.25 -3.70 -0.49
N GLN A 218 -0.46 -4.75 -0.06
CA GLN A 218 -0.75 -4.99 1.35
C GLN A 218 0.53 -5.22 2.17
N ALA A 219 1.46 -6.01 1.65
CA ALA A 219 2.75 -6.27 2.30
C ALA A 219 3.60 -4.99 2.42
N MET A 220 3.50 -4.06 1.46
CA MET A 220 4.12 -2.74 1.57
C MET A 220 3.49 -1.91 2.68
N LEU A 221 2.16 -1.76 2.65
CA LEU A 221 1.45 -0.99 3.68
C LEU A 221 1.74 -1.53 5.08
N GLU A 222 1.77 -2.85 5.24
CA GLU A 222 2.06 -3.46 6.54
C GLU A 222 3.55 -3.29 6.91
N THR A 223 4.47 -3.34 5.94
CA THR A 223 5.89 -3.03 6.20
C THR A 223 6.07 -1.59 6.67
N ASP A 224 5.43 -0.63 6.00
CA ASP A 224 5.50 0.80 6.34
C ASP A 224 4.90 1.04 7.72
N ARG A 225 3.73 0.47 8.00
CA ARG A 225 3.09 0.51 9.31
C ARG A 225 3.98 -0.06 10.42
N LEU A 226 4.63 -1.20 10.17
CA LEU A 226 5.54 -1.81 11.15
C LEU A 226 6.79 -0.96 11.36
N ASN A 227 7.37 -0.39 10.29
CA ASN A 227 8.51 0.52 10.39
C ASN A 227 8.15 1.76 11.22
N GLU A 228 6.99 2.39 10.95
CA GLU A 228 6.47 3.50 11.74
C GLU A 228 6.26 3.10 13.20
N ALA A 229 5.67 1.93 13.46
CA ALA A 229 5.47 1.42 14.81
C ALA A 229 6.80 1.22 15.54
N THR A 230 7.82 0.67 14.88
CA THR A 230 9.18 0.52 15.44
C THR A 230 9.80 1.87 15.78
N THR A 231 9.74 2.83 14.85
CA THR A 231 10.29 4.18 15.07
C THR A 231 9.55 4.91 16.19
N GLN A 232 8.22 4.85 16.22
CA GLN A 232 7.41 5.45 17.28
C GLN A 232 7.71 4.81 18.63
N LEU A 233 7.89 3.48 18.68
CA LEU A 233 8.24 2.79 19.92
C LEU A 233 9.62 3.20 20.42
N ALA A 234 10.62 3.30 19.53
CA ALA A 234 11.96 3.75 19.88
C ALA A 234 11.96 5.20 20.40
N ASN A 235 11.21 6.11 19.76
CA ASN A 235 11.05 7.49 20.19
C ASN A 235 10.36 7.58 21.56
N ASN A 236 9.27 6.84 21.75
CA ASN A 236 8.56 6.79 23.03
C ASN A 236 9.44 6.20 24.13
N LYS A 237 10.21 5.15 23.82
CA LYS A 237 11.17 4.56 24.74
C LYS A 237 12.22 5.58 25.15
N SER A 238 12.82 6.29 24.20
CA SER A 238 13.80 7.35 24.50
C SER A 238 13.21 8.47 25.37
N LEU A 239 12.04 8.99 24.99
CA LEU A 239 11.40 10.13 25.65
C LEU A 239 10.89 9.79 27.05
N MET A 240 10.33 8.59 27.23
CA MET A 240 9.72 8.18 28.49
C MET A 240 10.68 7.40 29.41
N LYS A 241 11.82 6.91 28.91
CA LYS A 241 12.76 6.12 29.71
C LYS A 241 13.18 6.84 30.98
N LYS A 242 13.54 8.12 30.92
CA LYS A 242 13.92 8.90 32.11
C LYS A 242 12.81 8.89 33.16
N TYR A 243 11.56 9.09 32.76
CA TYR A 243 10.43 9.09 33.69
C TYR A 243 10.21 7.71 34.30
N TYR A 244 10.22 6.64 33.50
CA TYR A 244 10.08 5.28 34.01
C TYR A 244 11.25 4.83 34.89
N ASP A 245 12.47 5.28 34.62
CA ASP A 245 13.64 5.05 35.48
C ASP A 245 13.50 5.77 36.82
N MET A 246 12.92 6.98 36.84
CA MET A 246 12.60 7.71 38.07
C MET A 246 11.48 7.04 38.88
N GLU A 247 10.43 6.55 38.22
CA GLU A 247 9.35 5.79 38.90
C GLU A 247 9.90 4.47 39.48
N ASN A 248 10.77 3.75 38.75
CA ASN A 248 11.48 2.57 39.25
C ASN A 248 12.32 2.89 40.50
N GLN A 249 13.00 4.04 40.54
CA GLN A 249 13.77 4.46 41.72
C GLN A 249 12.86 4.79 42.91
N TRP A 250 11.73 5.43 42.66
CA TRP A 250 10.76 5.76 43.68
C TRP A 250 10.08 4.52 44.29
N ASP A 251 9.68 3.55 43.46
CA ASP A 251 9.14 2.27 43.91
C ASP A 251 10.13 1.53 44.83
N ARG A 252 11.41 1.51 44.45
CA ARG A 252 12.49 0.93 45.30
C ARG A 252 12.63 1.64 46.64
N LEU A 253 12.50 2.97 46.69
CA LEU A 253 12.61 3.76 47.91
C LEU A 253 11.40 3.60 48.84
N THR A 254 10.21 3.36 48.28
CA THR A 254 8.97 3.17 49.05
C THR A 254 8.68 1.72 49.42
N GLY A 255 9.59 0.79 49.10
CA GLY A 255 9.46 -0.64 49.41
C GLY A 255 8.45 -1.39 48.53
N HIS A 256 7.99 -0.77 47.45
CA HIS A 256 7.15 -1.43 46.45
C HIS A 256 8.06 -2.10 45.41
N SER A 257 8.13 -3.44 45.41
CA SER A 257 9.06 -4.19 44.54
C SER A 257 8.51 -4.55 43.15
N ASP A 258 7.28 -4.17 42.82
CA ASP A 258 6.48 -4.99 41.90
C ASP A 258 6.32 -4.43 40.48
N GLY A 259 6.97 -3.31 40.14
CA GLY A 259 6.74 -2.63 38.88
C GLY A 259 7.90 -2.63 37.89
N ASP A 260 7.94 -3.56 36.93
CA ASP A 260 8.77 -3.35 35.72
C ASP A 260 8.09 -2.32 34.81
N TRP A 261 8.35 -1.04 35.08
CA TRP A 261 7.80 0.08 34.30
C TRP A 261 8.21 0.04 32.81
N LEU A 262 9.26 -0.72 32.47
CA LEU A 262 9.72 -0.94 31.10
C LEU A 262 9.04 -2.14 30.41
N SER A 263 8.21 -2.91 31.12
CA SER A 263 7.50 -4.09 30.57
C SER A 263 6.61 -3.74 29.38
N VAL A 264 6.01 -2.56 29.36
CA VAL A 264 5.13 -2.13 28.27
C VAL A 264 5.90 -1.99 26.96
N PHE A 265 7.15 -1.51 27.00
CA PHE A 265 8.01 -1.49 25.82
C PHE A 265 8.36 -2.89 25.34
N ARG A 266 8.66 -3.82 26.27
CA ARG A 266 8.98 -5.21 25.92
C ARG A 266 7.78 -5.95 25.29
N ILE A 267 6.58 -5.72 25.81
CA ILE A 267 5.34 -6.29 25.25
C ILE A 267 5.11 -5.73 23.83
N ALA A 268 5.26 -4.41 23.67
CA ALA A 268 5.15 -3.75 22.38
C ALA A 268 6.20 -4.22 21.36
N GLU A 269 7.47 -4.37 21.78
CA GLU A 269 8.57 -4.92 20.96
C GLU A 269 8.22 -6.33 20.49
N LYS A 270 7.81 -7.20 21.43
CA LYS A 270 7.43 -8.60 21.12
C LYS A 270 6.26 -8.68 20.15
N GLU A 271 5.26 -7.82 20.27
CA GLU A 271 4.12 -7.77 19.36
C GLU A 271 4.53 -7.33 17.95
N ILE A 272 5.34 -6.28 17.83
CA ILE A 272 5.88 -5.81 16.54
C ILE A 272 6.73 -6.90 15.89
N ASP A 273 7.59 -7.58 16.66
CA ASP A 273 8.43 -8.67 16.17
C ASP A 273 7.62 -9.88 15.72
N ALA A 274 6.54 -10.21 16.43
CA ALA A 274 5.63 -11.27 16.05
C ALA A 274 4.91 -10.94 14.73
N GLN A 275 4.40 -9.71 14.58
CA GLN A 275 3.76 -9.24 13.35
C GLN A 275 4.73 -9.18 12.17
N SER A 276 5.96 -8.70 12.40
CA SER A 276 7.05 -8.69 11.42
C SER A 276 7.40 -10.12 10.97
N SER A 277 7.55 -11.05 11.91
CA SER A 277 7.86 -12.45 11.62
C SER A 277 6.75 -13.12 10.81
N LYS A 278 5.49 -12.82 11.14
CA LYS A 278 4.32 -13.30 10.40
C LYS A 278 4.33 -12.80 8.95
N LEU A 279 4.54 -11.49 8.75
CA LEU A 279 4.63 -10.89 7.41
C LEU A 279 5.76 -11.51 6.59
N VAL A 280 6.93 -11.74 7.19
CA VAL A 280 8.05 -12.42 6.52
C VAL A 280 7.66 -13.84 6.11
N SER A 281 6.95 -14.58 6.95
CA SER A 281 6.46 -15.93 6.62
C SER A 281 5.49 -15.91 5.43
N GLU A 282 4.53 -14.98 5.43
CA GLU A 282 3.58 -14.79 4.34
C GLU A 282 4.29 -14.45 3.02
N ILE A 283 5.29 -13.57 3.04
CA ILE A 283 6.09 -13.24 1.85
C ILE A 283 6.89 -14.47 1.37
N LYS A 284 7.42 -15.31 2.26
CA LYS A 284 8.11 -16.55 1.88
C LYS A 284 7.16 -17.53 1.19
N GLU A 285 5.95 -17.71 1.71
CA GLU A 285 4.94 -18.55 1.06
C GLU A 285 4.52 -18.00 -0.30
N TYR A 286 4.30 -16.69 -0.37
CA TYR A 286 4.06 -15.99 -1.62
C TYR A 286 5.17 -16.25 -2.64
N ASN A 287 6.45 -16.13 -2.24
CA ASN A 287 7.59 -16.38 -3.12
C ASN A 287 7.63 -17.83 -3.64
N LYS A 288 7.31 -18.82 -2.78
CA LYS A 288 7.19 -20.22 -3.21
C LYS A 288 6.13 -20.38 -4.32
N ARG A 289 4.98 -19.74 -4.16
CA ARG A 289 3.91 -19.74 -5.18
C ARG A 289 4.38 -19.04 -6.46
N GLN A 290 5.04 -17.90 -6.36
CA GLN A 290 5.56 -17.17 -7.53
C GLN A 290 6.58 -17.98 -8.32
N ILE A 291 7.45 -18.76 -7.67
CA ILE A 291 8.35 -19.69 -8.36
C ILE A 291 7.56 -20.74 -9.16
N GLN A 292 6.55 -21.38 -8.55
CA GLN A 292 5.70 -22.36 -9.24
C GLN A 292 4.97 -21.74 -10.44
N ILE A 293 4.37 -20.56 -10.26
CA ILE A 293 3.70 -19.82 -11.33
C ILE A 293 4.69 -19.45 -12.44
N SER A 294 5.94 -19.11 -12.11
CA SER A 294 6.96 -18.77 -13.11
C SER A 294 7.28 -19.96 -14.02
N HIS A 295 7.34 -21.18 -13.47
CA HIS A 295 7.54 -22.39 -14.25
C HIS A 295 6.34 -22.69 -15.16
N LEU A 296 5.11 -22.52 -14.66
CA LEU A 296 3.90 -22.68 -15.48
C LEU A 296 3.84 -21.61 -16.60
N THR A 297 4.20 -20.37 -16.27
CA THR A 297 4.26 -19.26 -17.22
C THR A 297 5.33 -19.52 -18.29
N GLN A 298 6.47 -20.11 -17.92
CA GLN A 298 7.50 -20.50 -18.88
C GLN A 298 6.96 -21.55 -19.87
N LYS A 299 6.25 -22.58 -19.39
CA LYS A 299 5.63 -23.58 -20.29
C LYS A 299 4.64 -22.94 -21.27
N GLN A 300 3.84 -21.97 -20.81
CA GLN A 300 2.94 -21.21 -21.67
C GLN A 300 3.68 -20.34 -22.69
N LEU A 301 4.77 -19.68 -22.26
CA LEU A 301 5.65 -18.90 -23.13
C LEU A 301 6.27 -19.77 -24.23
N ASP A 302 6.75 -20.95 -23.88
CA ASP A 302 7.37 -21.90 -24.80
C ASP A 302 6.32 -22.41 -25.82
N ALA A 303 5.13 -22.82 -25.35
CA ALA A 303 4.05 -23.24 -26.23
C ALA A 303 3.60 -22.12 -27.18
N TYR A 304 3.48 -20.89 -26.68
CA TYR A 304 3.14 -19.73 -27.50
C TYR A 304 4.22 -19.41 -28.54
N TYR A 305 5.49 -19.53 -28.15
CA TYR A 305 6.62 -19.36 -29.05
C TYR A 305 6.61 -20.41 -30.18
N GLU A 306 6.42 -21.68 -29.86
CA GLU A 306 6.37 -22.74 -30.88
C GLU A 306 5.18 -22.57 -31.83
N ALA A 307 4.00 -22.21 -31.31
CA ALA A 307 2.85 -21.89 -32.15
C ALA A 307 3.12 -20.70 -33.08
N ARG A 308 3.72 -19.62 -32.58
CA ARG A 308 4.11 -18.47 -33.41
C ARG A 308 5.15 -18.83 -34.45
N LYS A 309 6.12 -19.68 -34.10
CA LYS A 309 7.15 -20.14 -35.03
C LYS A 309 6.54 -20.99 -36.16
N ALA A 310 5.58 -21.86 -35.84
CA ALA A 310 4.83 -22.63 -36.82
C ALA A 310 4.03 -21.73 -37.76
N ASN A 311 3.25 -20.78 -37.21
CA ASN A 311 2.49 -19.81 -38.00
C ASN A 311 3.41 -18.96 -38.90
N PHE A 312 4.55 -18.51 -38.39
CA PHE A 312 5.52 -17.75 -39.17
C PHE A 312 6.12 -18.59 -40.31
N THR A 313 6.37 -19.88 -40.08
CA THR A 313 6.87 -20.79 -41.12
C THR A 313 5.85 -20.98 -42.23
N GLN A 314 4.56 -21.11 -41.88
CA GLN A 314 3.47 -21.18 -42.85
C GLN A 314 3.30 -19.86 -43.62
N LEU A 315 3.31 -18.72 -42.93
CA LEU A 315 3.30 -17.39 -43.55
C LEU A 315 4.43 -17.24 -44.57
N VAL A 316 5.67 -17.59 -44.21
CA VAL A 316 6.82 -17.51 -45.14
C VAL A 316 6.66 -18.45 -46.33
N LYS A 317 6.02 -19.61 -46.15
CA LYS A 317 5.71 -20.52 -47.26
C LYS A 317 4.66 -19.92 -48.20
N GLU A 318 3.60 -19.30 -47.65
CA GLU A 318 2.54 -18.69 -48.44
C GLU A 318 3.01 -17.42 -49.17
N LEU A 319 3.85 -16.60 -48.52
CA LEU A 319 4.45 -15.40 -49.12
C LEU A 319 5.26 -15.69 -50.39
N LYS A 320 5.76 -16.92 -50.59
CA LYS A 320 6.46 -17.31 -51.82
C LYS A 320 5.55 -17.44 -53.05
N ASN A 321 4.23 -17.54 -52.83
CA ASN A 321 3.25 -17.70 -53.90
C ASN A 321 2.73 -16.36 -54.45
N TYR A 322 3.09 -15.24 -53.81
CA TYR A 322 2.62 -13.91 -54.17
C TYR A 322 3.76 -13.05 -54.69
N GLU A 323 3.49 -12.25 -55.72
CA GLU A 323 4.42 -11.20 -56.12
C GLU A 323 4.25 -9.99 -55.17
N LEU A 324 5.33 -9.64 -54.46
CA LEU A 324 5.32 -8.58 -53.46
C LEU A 324 5.94 -7.31 -54.04
N ASN A 325 5.10 -6.39 -54.53
CA ASN A 325 5.54 -5.09 -55.01
C ASN A 325 4.73 -3.96 -54.32
N PRO A 326 5.40 -2.85 -53.92
CA PRO A 326 4.74 -1.74 -53.25
C PRO A 326 3.53 -1.14 -53.97
N HIS A 327 3.47 -1.25 -55.30
CA HIS A 327 2.40 -0.68 -56.14
C HIS A 327 1.44 -1.73 -56.69
N HIS A 328 1.85 -2.99 -56.69
CA HIS A 328 1.04 -4.11 -57.16
C HIS A 328 1.37 -5.34 -56.31
N SER A 329 0.59 -5.58 -55.27
CA SER A 329 0.67 -6.81 -54.49
C SER A 329 -0.63 -7.56 -54.68
N ASP A 330 -0.53 -8.86 -54.99
CA ASP A 330 -1.70 -9.74 -55.16
C ASP A 330 -2.48 -9.95 -53.86
N ILE A 331 -1.91 -9.53 -52.72
CA ILE A 331 -2.45 -9.71 -51.38
C ILE A 331 -2.12 -8.55 -50.45
N ASP A 332 -3.04 -8.21 -49.54
CA ASP A 332 -2.72 -7.32 -48.42
C ASP A 332 -1.89 -8.07 -47.36
N LEU A 333 -0.59 -7.75 -47.31
CA LEU A 333 0.32 -8.24 -46.28
C LEU A 333 -0.17 -7.98 -44.83
N GLY A 334 -0.98 -6.94 -44.60
CA GLY A 334 -1.55 -6.64 -43.30
C GLY A 334 -2.60 -7.66 -42.88
N GLU A 335 -3.53 -7.97 -43.78
CA GLU A 335 -4.55 -9.00 -43.60
C GLU A 335 -3.91 -10.40 -43.48
N LEU A 336 -2.93 -10.71 -44.34
CA LEU A 336 -2.21 -11.98 -44.29
C LEU A 336 -1.48 -12.18 -42.95
N LEU A 337 -0.89 -11.13 -42.38
CA LEU A 337 -0.31 -11.18 -41.03
C LEU A 337 -1.37 -11.52 -39.97
N GLU A 338 -2.57 -10.95 -40.08
CA GLU A 338 -3.66 -11.17 -39.12
C GLU A 338 -4.23 -12.60 -39.22
N ILE A 339 -4.35 -13.17 -40.43
CA ILE A 339 -4.72 -14.58 -40.66
C ILE A 339 -3.82 -15.53 -39.85
N TYR A 340 -2.51 -15.23 -39.79
CA TYR A 340 -1.53 -16.01 -39.05
C TYR A 340 -1.34 -15.59 -37.58
N ASN A 341 -2.27 -14.81 -37.01
CA ASN A 341 -2.25 -14.30 -35.64
C ASN A 341 -1.09 -13.35 -35.31
N PHE A 342 -0.60 -12.62 -36.31
CA PHE A 342 0.33 -11.51 -36.12
C PHE A 342 -0.39 -10.17 -36.20
N LYS A 343 0.14 -9.18 -35.48
CA LYS A 343 -0.44 -7.85 -35.45
C LYS A 343 -0.08 -7.10 -36.74
N SER A 344 -1.06 -6.65 -37.50
CA SER A 344 -0.81 -5.76 -38.63
C SER A 344 -0.22 -4.41 -38.14
N PRO A 345 0.89 -3.94 -38.74
CA PRO A 345 1.43 -2.61 -38.43
C PRO A 345 0.53 -1.49 -38.94
N THR A 346 -0.31 -1.78 -39.94
CA THR A 346 -1.18 -0.81 -40.63
C THR A 346 -2.60 -1.35 -40.65
N LYS A 347 -3.49 -0.78 -39.84
CA LYS A 347 -4.92 -1.15 -39.85
C LYS A 347 -5.64 -0.43 -40.98
N LEU A 348 -5.48 -0.91 -42.21
CA LEU A 348 -6.06 -0.29 -43.42
C LEU A 348 -7.57 -0.03 -43.31
N PRO A 349 -8.40 -0.93 -42.73
CA PRO A 349 -9.83 -0.68 -42.57
C PRO A 349 -10.14 0.52 -41.67
N LEU A 350 -9.30 0.82 -40.68
CA LEU A 350 -9.46 2.00 -39.82
C LEU A 350 -9.01 3.29 -40.51
N LEU A 351 -8.26 3.19 -41.59
CA LEU A 351 -7.79 4.30 -42.40
C LEU A 351 -8.71 4.57 -43.60
N GLY A 352 -9.66 3.66 -43.90
CA GLY A 352 -10.52 3.75 -45.08
C GLY A 352 -9.76 3.56 -46.40
N ILE A 353 -8.66 2.80 -46.35
CA ILE A 353 -7.84 2.45 -47.50
C ILE A 353 -8.17 0.98 -47.81
N ASN A 354 -8.63 0.71 -49.05
CA ASN A 354 -8.84 -0.65 -49.53
C ASN A 354 -7.56 -1.19 -50.16
#